data_AF-A0A086P841-F1
#
_entry.id   AF-A0A086P841-F1
#
_cell.length_a   1.000
_cell.length_b   1.000
_cell.length_c   1.000
_cell.angle_alpha   90.00
_cell.angle_beta   90.00
_cell.angle_gamma   90.00
#
_symmetry.space_group_name_H-M   'P 1'
#
loop_
_entity.id
_entity.type
_entity.pdbx_description
1 polymer ?
#
loop_
_entity_poly.entity_id
_entity_poly.type
_entity_poly.pdbx_seq_one_letter_code
_entity_poly.pdbx_strand_id
1 'polypeptide(L)'
;MMNVTAMGAGIFRRGMKFGALYAVVLGLSMSFVIFIGSVIGDCDPGPGCHDNDAAVIGRGILSAMPIIALFSTLLCAGAGSARRFLDDRIGLHATAWLLGGLTVAAVWASFDLAMTLHLWLQT
;
A
#
# COMPACT_ATOMS: atom_id res chain seq x y z
N MET A 1 23.01 21.12 -17.96
CA MET A 1 22.93 19.83 -17.23
C MET A 1 21.75 19.89 -16.29
N MET A 2 20.71 19.08 -16.52
CA MET A 2 19.56 19.01 -15.59
C MET A 2 19.95 18.18 -14.36
N ASN A 3 19.71 18.72 -13.17
CA ASN A 3 20.04 18.09 -11.90
C ASN A 3 19.19 16.81 -11.70
N VAL A 4 19.83 15.65 -11.55
CA VAL A 4 19.17 14.33 -11.47
C VAL A 4 18.17 14.27 -10.31
N THR A 5 18.47 14.96 -9.21
CA THR A 5 17.58 15.06 -8.03
C THR A 5 16.28 15.81 -8.35
N ALA A 6 16.33 16.88 -9.14
CA ALA A 6 15.14 17.62 -9.57
C ALA A 6 14.27 16.79 -10.52
N MET A 7 14.89 15.96 -11.38
CA MET A 7 14.18 15.06 -12.27
C MET A 7 13.45 13.94 -11.49
N GLY A 8 14.10 13.38 -10.46
CA GLY A 8 13.50 12.39 -9.56
C GLY A 8 12.31 12.95 -8.77
N ALA A 9 12.44 14.14 -8.19
CA ALA A 9 11.35 14.80 -7.46
C ALA A 9 10.13 15.09 -8.36
N GLY A 10 10.36 15.49 -9.62
CA GLY A 10 9.30 15.72 -10.59
C GLY A 10 8.53 14.46 -10.98
N ILE A 11 9.23 13.32 -11.11
CA ILE A 11 8.61 12.01 -11.35
C ILE A 11 7.73 11.63 -10.16
N PHE A 12 8.30 11.69 -8.95
CA PHE A 12 7.59 11.30 -7.73
C PHE A 12 6.31 12.11 -7.53
N ARG A 13 6.37 13.43 -7.72
CA ARG A 13 5.20 14.32 -7.57
C ARG A 13 4.07 14.00 -8.55
N ARG A 14 4.39 13.55 -9.78
CA ARG A 14 3.39 13.17 -10.80
C ARG A 14 2.68 11.87 -10.46
N GLY A 15 3.38 10.94 -9.79
CA GLY A 15 2.84 9.64 -9.38
C GLY A 15 2.19 9.62 -8.00
N MET A 16 2.41 10.67 -7.18
CA MET A 16 1.99 10.75 -5.78
C MET A 16 0.54 10.35 -5.52
N LYS A 17 -0.39 10.79 -6.38
CA LYS A 17 -1.82 10.47 -6.22
C LYS A 17 -2.10 8.96 -6.35
N PHE A 18 -1.36 8.26 -7.20
CA PHE A 18 -1.52 6.82 -7.41
C PHE A 18 -0.88 6.02 -6.28
N GLY A 19 0.34 6.37 -5.85
CA GLY A 19 0.93 5.71 -4.68
C GLY A 19 0.16 5.99 -3.38
N ALA A 20 -0.42 7.19 -3.22
CA ALA A 20 -1.32 7.47 -2.10
C ALA A 20 -2.61 6.63 -2.16
N LEU A 21 -3.25 6.54 -3.33
CA LEU A 21 -4.41 5.66 -3.53
C LEU A 21 -4.05 4.21 -3.19
N TYR A 22 -2.92 3.73 -3.68
CA TYR A 22 -2.41 2.40 -3.38
C TYR A 22 -2.20 2.19 -1.88
N ALA A 23 -1.53 3.13 -1.21
CA ALA A 23 -1.27 3.06 0.23
C ALA A 23 -2.58 2.95 1.03
N VAL A 24 -3.58 3.75 0.65
CA VAL A 24 -4.90 3.73 1.29
C VAL A 24 -5.58 2.39 1.07
N VAL A 25 -5.69 1.91 -0.17
CA VAL A 25 -6.42 0.67 -0.47
C VAL A 25 -5.70 -0.54 0.13
N LEU A 26 -4.39 -0.67 -0.06
CA LEU A 26 -3.61 -1.76 0.53
C LEU A 26 -3.67 -1.71 2.06
N GLY A 27 -3.44 -0.52 2.64
CA GLY A 27 -3.42 -0.35 4.09
C GLY A 27 -4.75 -0.64 4.75
N LEU A 28 -5.87 -0.22 4.14
CA LEU A 28 -7.21 -0.57 4.62
C LEU A 28 -7.47 -2.07 4.54
N SER A 29 -7.12 -2.72 3.43
CA SER A 29 -7.30 -4.17 3.27
C SER A 29 -6.48 -4.96 4.29
N MET A 30 -5.21 -4.60 4.50
CA MET A 30 -4.37 -5.24 5.51
C MET A 30 -4.90 -5.00 6.92
N SER A 31 -5.28 -3.75 7.25
CA SER A 31 -5.86 -3.42 8.56
C SER A 31 -7.13 -4.21 8.84
N PHE A 32 -7.98 -4.39 7.83
CA PHE A 32 -9.18 -5.22 7.93
C PHE A 32 -8.84 -6.68 8.24
N VAL A 33 -7.88 -7.28 7.52
CA VAL A 33 -7.48 -8.67 7.78
C VAL A 33 -6.82 -8.83 9.15
N ILE A 34 -5.97 -7.90 9.58
CA ILE A 34 -5.36 -7.90 10.92
C ILE A 34 -6.44 -7.83 12.00
N PHE A 35 -7.43 -6.94 11.83
CA PHE A 35 -8.55 -6.81 12.73
C PHE A 35 -9.35 -8.11 12.83
N ILE A 36 -9.78 -8.66 11.69
CA ILE A 36 -10.56 -9.91 11.64
C ILE A 36 -9.77 -11.08 12.24
N GLY A 37 -8.50 -11.22 11.90
CA GLY A 37 -7.64 -12.27 12.44
C GLY A 37 -7.43 -12.16 13.96
N SER A 38 -7.47 -10.94 14.52
CA SER A 38 -7.36 -10.74 15.97
C SER A 38 -8.66 -11.06 16.70
N VAL A 39 -9.82 -10.81 16.09
CA VAL A 39 -11.13 -11.05 16.71
C VAL A 39 -11.59 -12.51 16.57
N ILE A 40 -11.23 -13.18 15.47
CA ILE A 40 -11.61 -14.57 15.18
C ILE A 40 -10.58 -15.57 15.75
N GLY A 41 -9.44 -15.10 16.28
CA GLY A 41 -8.38 -15.97 16.80
C GLY A 41 -8.90 -17.00 17.82
N ASP A 42 -8.47 -18.25 17.66
CA ASP A 42 -8.85 -19.36 18.54
C ASP A 42 -8.31 -19.11 19.97
N CYS A 43 -9.14 -18.54 20.84
CA CYS A 43 -8.98 -18.66 22.28
C CYS A 43 -10.20 -19.31 22.91
N ASP A 44 -9.97 -20.10 23.95
CA ASP A 44 -11.06 -20.73 24.70
C ASP A 44 -11.95 -19.63 25.31
N PRO A 45 -13.28 -19.68 25.08
CA PRO A 45 -14.19 -18.65 25.57
C PRO A 45 -14.15 -18.59 27.10
N GLY A 46 -13.68 -17.45 27.62
CA GLY A 46 -13.53 -17.21 29.04
C GLY A 46 -12.99 -15.80 29.34
N PRO A 47 -12.99 -15.37 30.62
CA PRO A 47 -12.38 -14.11 31.03
C PRO A 47 -10.90 -14.07 30.61
N GLY A 48 -10.46 -13.00 29.96
CA GLY A 48 -9.07 -12.85 29.51
C GLY A 48 -8.79 -13.18 28.04
N CYS A 49 -9.71 -13.83 27.32
CA CYS A 49 -9.52 -14.27 25.92
C CYS A 49 -9.29 -13.07 24.96
N HIS A 50 -9.95 -11.92 25.19
CA HIS A 50 -9.86 -10.73 24.32
C HIS A 50 -9.31 -9.47 25.02
N ASP A 51 -8.70 -9.60 26.20
CA ASP A 51 -8.25 -8.44 26.99
C ASP A 51 -7.10 -7.66 26.32
N ASN A 52 -6.41 -8.28 25.36
CA ASN A 52 -5.25 -7.72 24.68
C ASN A 52 -5.44 -7.46 23.17
N ASP A 53 -6.66 -7.65 22.64
CA ASP A 53 -6.93 -7.53 21.20
C ASP A 53 -6.49 -6.17 20.64
N ALA A 54 -6.79 -5.09 21.37
CA ALA A 54 -6.40 -3.74 20.95
C ALA A 54 -4.88 -3.58 20.81
N ALA A 55 -4.10 -4.19 21.71
CA ALA A 55 -2.64 -4.16 21.65
C ALA A 55 -2.09 -5.02 20.51
N VAL A 56 -2.71 -6.18 20.25
CA VAL A 56 -2.35 -7.07 19.13
C VAL A 56 -2.64 -6.40 17.79
N ILE A 57 -3.86 -5.86 17.61
CA ILE A 57 -4.27 -5.12 16.42
C ILE A 57 -3.34 -3.92 16.19
N GLY A 58 -3.06 -3.14 17.25
CA GLY A 58 -2.17 -1.98 17.17
C GLY A 58 -0.77 -2.35 16.72
N ARG A 59 -0.17 -3.42 17.28
CA ARG A 59 1.13 -3.92 16.83
C ARG A 59 1.10 -4.42 15.39
N GLY A 60 0.03 -5.11 14.99
CA GLY A 60 -0.14 -5.58 13.62
C GLY A 60 -0.18 -4.43 12.61
N ILE A 61 -0.97 -3.40 12.89
CA ILE A 61 -1.04 -2.22 12.01
C ILE A 61 0.32 -1.52 11.93
N LEU A 62 1.01 -1.36 13.06
CA LEU A 62 2.33 -0.72 13.10
C LEU A 62 3.38 -1.48 12.29
N SER A 63 3.40 -2.82 12.34
CA SER A 63 4.36 -3.61 11.56
C SER A 63 4.03 -3.66 10.06
N ALA A 64 2.78 -3.42 9.67
CA ALA A 64 2.37 -3.32 8.26
C ALA A 64 2.76 -1.97 7.60
N MET A 65 2.90 -0.90 8.38
CA MET A 65 3.27 0.44 7.87
C MET A 65 4.51 0.47 6.96
N PRO A 66 5.67 -0.12 7.32
CA PRO A 66 6.86 -0.09 6.47
C PRO A 66 6.64 -0.79 5.11
N ILE A 67 5.84 -1.86 5.08
CA ILE A 67 5.50 -2.58 3.85
C ILE A 67 4.66 -1.68 2.95
N ILE A 68 3.60 -1.08 3.50
CA ILE A 68 2.72 -0.17 2.75
C ILE A 68 3.52 1.04 2.22
N ALA A 69 4.41 1.60 3.04
CA ALA A 69 5.27 2.72 2.67
C ALA A 69 6.23 2.35 1.53
N LEU A 70 6.86 1.18 1.59
CA LEU A 70 7.76 0.70 0.54
C LEU A 70 7.02 0.53 -0.79
N PHE A 71 5.94 -0.23 -0.81
CA PHE A 71 5.20 -0.54 -2.03
C PHE A 71 4.56 0.72 -2.64
N SER A 72 3.99 1.60 -1.82
CA SER A 72 3.43 2.87 -2.29
C SER A 72 4.50 3.82 -2.86
N THR A 73 5.70 3.84 -2.28
CA THR A 73 6.83 4.62 -2.80
C THR A 73 7.27 4.11 -4.17
N LEU A 74 7.37 2.79 -4.33
CA LEU A 74 7.67 2.16 -5.62
C LEU A 74 6.59 2.48 -6.67
N LEU A 75 5.31 2.41 -6.28
CA LEU A 75 4.22 2.76 -7.19
C LEU A 75 4.22 4.25 -7.54
N CYS A 76 4.50 5.16 -6.60
CA CYS A 76 4.67 6.59 -6.87
C CYS A 76 5.72 6.81 -7.97
N ALA A 77 6.89 6.18 -7.84
CA ALA A 77 7.97 6.32 -8.82
C ALA A 77 7.57 5.71 -10.18
N GLY A 78 6.98 4.52 -10.19
CA GLY A 78 6.54 3.82 -11.40
C GLY A 78 5.44 4.58 -12.15
N ALA A 79 4.36 4.95 -11.45
CA ALA A 79 3.25 5.70 -12.03
C ALA A 79 3.68 7.10 -12.48
N GLY A 80 4.55 7.77 -11.72
CA GLY A 80 5.12 9.06 -12.11
C GLY A 80 5.95 8.98 -13.39
N SER A 81 6.70 7.88 -13.54
CA SER A 81 7.52 7.63 -14.73
C SER A 81 6.62 7.34 -15.94
N ALA A 82 5.67 6.43 -15.79
CA ALA A 82 4.71 6.09 -16.84
C ALA A 82 3.91 7.32 -17.29
N ARG A 83 3.40 8.11 -16.34
CA ARG A 83 2.62 9.33 -16.61
C ARG A 83 3.40 10.34 -17.45
N ARG A 84 4.70 10.50 -17.19
CA ARG A 84 5.56 11.39 -18.00
C ARG A 84 5.56 11.02 -19.48
N PHE A 85 5.47 9.73 -19.83
CA PHE A 85 5.48 9.29 -21.22
C PHE A 85 4.07 9.18 -21.82
N LEU A 86 3.07 8.84 -21.01
CA LEU A 86 1.71 8.58 -21.47
C LEU A 86 0.87 9.85 -21.66
N ASP A 87 1.08 10.88 -20.84
CA ASP A 87 0.31 12.13 -20.92
C ASP A 87 0.37 12.75 -22.33
N ASP A 88 1.54 12.69 -23.00
CA ASP A 88 1.73 13.23 -24.35
C ASP A 88 1.17 12.31 -25.46
N ARG A 89 0.89 11.04 -25.16
CA ARG A 89 0.50 10.01 -26.15
C ARG A 89 -1.00 9.79 -26.21
N ILE A 90 -1.64 9.71 -25.04
CA ILE A 90 -3.06 9.33 -24.91
C ILE A 90 -3.89 10.40 -24.19
N GLY A 91 -3.25 11.48 -23.73
CA GLY A 91 -3.90 12.59 -23.04
C GLY A 91 -4.09 12.34 -21.54
N LEU A 92 -4.24 13.44 -20.80
CA LEU A 92 -4.25 13.45 -19.33
C LEU A 92 -5.34 12.56 -18.71
N HIS A 93 -6.55 12.57 -19.28
CA HIS A 93 -7.68 11.81 -18.73
C HIS A 93 -7.51 10.30 -18.95
N ALA A 94 -7.11 9.88 -20.15
CA ALA A 94 -6.89 8.47 -20.45
C ALA A 94 -5.73 7.90 -19.62
N THR A 95 -4.64 8.65 -19.48
CA THR A 95 -3.52 8.26 -18.60
C THR A 95 -3.98 8.12 -17.16
N ALA A 96 -4.79 9.04 -16.64
CA ALA A 96 -5.29 8.97 -15.27
C ALA A 96 -6.17 7.73 -15.03
N TRP A 97 -7.08 7.42 -15.96
CA TRP A 97 -7.91 6.21 -15.87
C TRP A 97 -7.08 4.93 -15.94
N LEU A 98 -6.13 4.85 -16.88
CA LEU A 98 -5.25 3.70 -17.03
C LEU A 98 -4.42 3.46 -15.77
N LEU A 99 -3.75 4.50 -15.25
CA LEU A 99 -2.94 4.39 -14.04
C LEU A 99 -3.79 4.14 -12.81
N GLY A 100 -5.01 4.67 -12.73
CA GLY A 100 -5.97 4.34 -11.68
C GLY A 100 -6.33 2.86 -11.68
N GLY A 101 -6.69 2.30 -12.84
CA GLY A 101 -6.97 0.87 -12.99
C GLY A 101 -5.77 -0.01 -12.66
N LEU A 102 -4.58 0.35 -13.16
CA LEU A 102 -3.34 -0.36 -12.85
C LEU A 102 -2.98 -0.28 -11.36
N THR A 103 -3.30 0.83 -10.69
CA THR A 103 -3.09 0.97 -9.24
C THR A 103 -3.94 -0.03 -8.47
N VAL A 104 -5.22 -0.16 -8.80
CA VAL A 104 -6.12 -1.14 -8.16
C VAL A 104 -5.65 -2.56 -8.44
N ALA A 105 -5.28 -2.86 -9.70
CA ALA A 105 -4.75 -4.16 -10.07
C ALA A 105 -3.43 -4.48 -9.34
N ALA A 106 -2.56 -3.49 -9.17
CA ALA A 106 -1.33 -3.64 -8.42
C ALA A 106 -1.62 -3.95 -6.94
N VAL A 107 -2.58 -3.28 -6.29
CA VAL A 107 -2.97 -3.61 -4.92
C VAL A 107 -3.36 -5.07 -4.82
N TRP A 108 -4.26 -5.53 -5.70
CA TRP A 108 -4.72 -6.91 -5.73
C TRP A 108 -3.56 -7.91 -5.89
N ALA A 109 -2.70 -7.68 -6.88
CA ALA A 109 -1.57 -8.57 -7.17
C ALA A 109 -0.54 -8.61 -6.04
N SER A 110 -0.37 -7.51 -5.31
CA SER A 110 0.62 -7.39 -4.23
C SER A 110 0.13 -7.81 -2.85
N PHE A 111 -1.19 -8.01 -2.67
CA PHE A 111 -1.79 -8.20 -1.35
C PHE A 111 -1.21 -9.41 -0.61
N ASP A 112 -1.15 -10.56 -1.28
CA ASP A 112 -0.63 -11.81 -0.71
C ASP A 112 0.84 -11.68 -0.28
N LEU A 113 1.66 -11.07 -1.15
CA LEU A 113 3.06 -10.78 -0.85
C LEU A 113 3.20 -9.83 0.34
N ALA A 114 2.37 -8.78 0.40
CA ALA A 114 2.39 -7.81 1.50
C ALA A 114 1.99 -8.47 2.84
N MET A 115 0.99 -9.35 2.84
CA MET A 115 0.61 -10.13 4.03
C MET A 115 1.70 -11.12 4.44
N THR A 116 2.33 -11.80 3.49
CA THR A 116 3.46 -12.71 3.76
C THR A 116 4.62 -11.97 4.43
N LEU A 117 4.99 -10.80 3.89
CA LEU A 117 6.04 -9.96 4.49
C LEU A 117 5.66 -9.48 5.89
N HIS A 118 4.38 -9.15 6.11
CA HIS A 118 3.89 -8.72 7.41
C HIS A 118 4.04 -9.81 8.46
N LEU A 119 3.65 -11.05 8.13
CA LEU A 119 3.81 -12.19 9.02
C LEU A 119 5.28 -12.46 9.34
N TRP A 120 6.16 -12.38 8.34
CA TRP A 120 7.62 -12.51 8.54
C TRP A 120 8.22 -11.44 9.45
N LEU A 121 7.65 -10.23 9.51
CA LEU A 121 8.09 -9.18 10.44
C LEU A 121 7.62 -9.40 11.88
N GLN A 122 6.68 -10.31 12.10
CA GLN A 122 6.13 -10.63 13.42
C GLN A 122 6.76 -11.86 14.06
N THR A 123 7.45 -12.71 13.27
CA THR A 123 8.24 -13.87 13.74
C THR A 123 9.63 -13.46 14.21
#